data_AF-A0A7R9YC30-F1
#
_entry.id   AF-A0A7R9YC30-F1
#
_cell.length_a   1.000
_cell.length_b   1.000
_cell.length_c   1.000
_cell.angle_alpha   90.00
_cell.angle_beta   90.00
_cell.angle_gamma   90.00
#
_symmetry.space_group_name_H-M   'P 1'
#
loop_
_entity.id
_entity.type
_entity.pdbx_description
1 polymer ?
#
loop_
_entity_poly.entity_id
_entity_poly.type
_entity_poly.pdbx_seq_one_letter_code
_entity_poly.pdbx_strand_id
1 'polypeptide(L)'
;MSAQPRQRPRSLIELHYQVDDRFRMIGALAQDPNFRRDVHDIFNLIALVPIVVLNAMNWRWELLIDNQWTVPSDLWHGQSFELFWWSTLAYFIVDLLWVVSVSGSVRSPSVIVVHHCITLVYLMVPRLHPSLGWCMGACMSVELNTWFLIARRIFNKSGINPFMPSGELGEIAGMKIKATSIGFYLTWIPIRLVLYPSLVIPFLREYMTTSEELGTWLNPVMLAPIFQIILTVLNLKWSLDLVRSKLKGKGPEKGL
;
A
#
# COMPACT_ATOMS: atom_id res chain seq x y z
N MET A 1 -46.11 12.54 -22.92
CA MET A 1 -45.06 12.30 -21.92
C MET A 1 -45.46 11.07 -21.10
N SER A 2 -44.84 9.91 -21.32
CA SER A 2 -45.13 8.70 -20.54
C SER A 2 -44.41 8.77 -19.19
N ALA A 3 -45.16 8.71 -18.09
CA ALA A 3 -44.59 8.68 -16.75
C ALA A 3 -43.66 7.46 -16.60
N GLN A 4 -42.42 7.68 -16.17
CA GLN A 4 -41.55 6.57 -15.83
C GLN A 4 -42.12 5.81 -14.62
N PRO A 5 -42.17 4.47 -14.67
CA PRO A 5 -42.67 3.68 -13.56
C PRO A 5 -41.80 3.87 -12.32
N ARG A 6 -42.44 4.05 -11.16
CA ARG A 6 -41.75 4.11 -9.86
C ARG A 6 -41.02 2.79 -9.63
N GLN A 7 -39.70 2.85 -9.47
CA GLN A 7 -38.91 1.68 -9.09
C GLN A 7 -39.28 1.26 -7.66
N ARG A 8 -39.60 -0.03 -7.49
CA ARG A 8 -39.87 -0.62 -6.17
C ARG A 8 -38.56 -0.67 -5.36
N PRO A 9 -38.60 -0.40 -4.04
CA PRO A 9 -37.45 -0.63 -3.17
C PRO A 9 -37.04 -2.10 -3.20
N ARG A 10 -35.73 -2.35 -3.42
CA ARG A 10 -35.18 -3.71 -3.47
C ARG A 10 -35.28 -4.39 -2.11
N SER A 11 -35.59 -5.68 -2.10
CA SER A 11 -35.61 -6.49 -0.87
C SER A 11 -34.19 -6.81 -0.38
N LEU A 12 -34.04 -7.13 0.92
CA LEU A 12 -32.75 -7.59 1.48
C LEU A 12 -32.20 -8.83 0.76
N ILE A 13 -33.07 -9.67 0.22
CA ILE A 13 -32.70 -10.87 -0.53
C ILE A 13 -32.17 -10.49 -1.91
N GLU A 14 -32.82 -9.55 -2.60
CA GLU A 14 -32.36 -9.01 -3.90
C GLU A 14 -31.04 -8.22 -3.82
N LEU A 15 -30.64 -7.80 -2.61
CA LEU A 15 -29.33 -7.19 -2.38
C LEU A 15 -28.21 -8.23 -2.32
N HIS A 16 -28.50 -9.47 -1.92
CA HIS A 16 -27.49 -10.51 -1.65
C HIS A 16 -27.54 -11.69 -2.62
N TYR A 17 -28.64 -11.85 -3.36
CA TYR A 17 -28.87 -12.96 -4.27
C TYR A 17 -29.40 -12.41 -5.59
N GLN A 18 -29.02 -13.05 -6.69
CA GLN A 18 -29.77 -12.91 -7.93
C GLN A 18 -31.11 -13.61 -7.73
N VAL A 19 -32.20 -12.86 -7.89
CA VAL A 19 -33.56 -13.34 -7.68
C VAL A 19 -34.34 -13.11 -8.97
N ASP A 20 -35.09 -14.11 -9.43
CA ASP A 20 -35.97 -13.94 -10.58
C ASP A 20 -37.24 -13.17 -10.25
N ASP A 21 -38.03 -12.90 -11.29
CA ASP A 21 -39.35 -12.25 -11.18
C ASP A 21 -40.33 -13.02 -10.28
N ARG A 22 -40.02 -14.26 -9.89
CA ARG A 22 -40.79 -15.12 -8.98
C ARG A 22 -40.15 -15.24 -7.59
N PHE A 23 -39.19 -14.39 -7.25
CA PHE A 23 -38.45 -14.42 -5.99
C PHE A 23 -37.69 -15.74 -5.72
N ARG A 24 -37.34 -16.50 -6.76
CA ARG A 24 -36.47 -17.67 -6.65
C ARG A 24 -35.02 -17.22 -6.73
N MET A 25 -34.19 -17.70 -5.81
CA MET A 25 -32.75 -17.49 -5.86
C MET A 25 -32.18 -18.21 -7.09
N ILE A 26 -31.78 -17.44 -8.11
CA ILE A 26 -31.18 -17.95 -9.34
C ILE A 26 -29.69 -17.68 -9.29
N GLY A 27 -28.93 -18.64 -8.76
CA GLY A 27 -27.47 -18.63 -8.83
C GLY A 27 -26.76 -18.30 -7.52
N ALA A 28 -25.45 -18.10 -7.63
CA ALA A 28 -24.58 -17.76 -6.51
C ALA A 28 -25.06 -16.46 -5.83
N LEU A 29 -24.63 -16.22 -4.57
CA LEU A 29 -24.75 -14.89 -3.96
C LEU A 29 -24.40 -13.85 -5.02
N ALA A 30 -25.17 -12.76 -5.11
CA ALA A 30 -24.76 -11.57 -5.84
C ALA A 30 -23.43 -11.16 -5.22
N GLN A 31 -22.33 -11.68 -5.79
CA GLN A 31 -21.00 -11.47 -5.25
C GLN A 31 -20.85 -9.97 -5.26
N ASP A 32 -20.63 -9.41 -4.07
CA ASP A 32 -20.24 -8.02 -3.93
C ASP A 32 -19.22 -7.77 -5.05
N PRO A 33 -19.42 -6.79 -5.95
CA PRO A 33 -18.44 -6.49 -6.99
C PRO A 33 -17.02 -6.30 -6.42
N ASN A 34 -16.90 -6.13 -5.10
CA ASN A 34 -15.65 -6.05 -4.35
C ASN A 34 -15.18 -7.37 -3.71
N PHE A 35 -15.84 -8.53 -3.81
CA PHE A 35 -15.41 -9.75 -3.11
C PHE A 35 -13.96 -10.15 -3.45
N ARG A 36 -13.59 -10.09 -4.74
CA ARG A 36 -12.20 -10.38 -5.18
C ARG A 36 -11.18 -9.40 -4.58
N ARG A 37 -11.58 -8.14 -4.45
CA ARG A 37 -10.77 -7.09 -3.81
C ARG A 37 -10.68 -7.32 -2.30
N ASP A 38 -11.78 -7.71 -1.66
CA ASP A 38 -11.83 -7.97 -0.22
C ASP A 38 -10.93 -9.13 0.18
N VAL A 39 -10.96 -10.24 -0.58
CA VAL A 39 -10.07 -11.40 -0.31
C VAL A 39 -8.60 -11.00 -0.48
N HIS A 40 -8.29 -10.22 -1.51
CA HIS A 40 -6.94 -9.70 -1.74
C HIS A 40 -6.49 -8.72 -0.65
N ASP A 41 -7.37 -7.81 -0.22
CA ASP A 41 -7.13 -6.89 0.89
C ASP A 41 -6.93 -7.65 2.22
N ILE A 42 -7.70 -8.70 2.50
CA ILE A 42 -7.51 -9.56 3.68
C ILE A 42 -6.16 -10.28 3.63
N PHE A 43 -5.79 -10.85 2.47
CA PHE A 43 -4.49 -11.46 2.28
C PHE A 43 -3.36 -10.46 2.59
N ASN A 44 -3.40 -9.26 2.01
CA ASN A 44 -2.38 -8.24 2.24
C ASN A 44 -2.36 -7.74 3.69
N LEU A 45 -3.52 -7.64 4.36
CA LEU A 45 -3.60 -7.26 5.77
C LEU A 45 -2.86 -8.25 6.69
N ILE A 46 -2.84 -9.54 6.33
CA ILE A 46 -2.12 -10.58 7.06
C ILE A 46 -0.66 -10.65 6.62
N ALA A 47 -0.41 -10.71 5.31
CA ALA A 47 0.92 -10.96 4.74
C ALA A 47 1.90 -9.80 4.95
N LEU A 48 1.42 -8.55 5.01
CA LEU A 48 2.28 -7.39 5.25
C LEU A 48 2.75 -7.26 6.72
N VAL A 49 2.06 -7.88 7.69
CA VAL A 49 2.44 -7.76 9.11
C VAL A 49 3.86 -8.28 9.36
N PRO A 50 4.23 -9.50 8.94
CA PRO A 50 5.62 -9.96 9.02
C PRO A 50 6.62 -9.02 8.34
N ILE A 51 6.29 -8.45 7.18
CA ILE A 51 7.17 -7.53 6.44
C ILE A 51 7.42 -6.25 7.24
N VAL A 52 6.36 -5.65 7.80
CA VAL A 52 6.44 -4.45 8.63
C VAL A 52 7.24 -4.71 9.90
N VAL A 53 6.99 -5.84 10.58
CA VAL A 53 7.72 -6.23 11.80
C VAL A 53 9.18 -6.48 11.50
N LEU A 54 9.50 -7.25 10.46
CA LEU A 54 10.89 -7.52 10.05
C LEU A 54 11.61 -6.24 9.63
N ASN A 55 10.94 -5.32 8.93
CA ASN A 55 11.52 -4.01 8.64
C ASN A 55 11.86 -3.27 9.94
N ALA A 56 10.91 -3.17 10.88
CA ALA A 56 11.11 -2.52 12.16
C ALA A 56 12.25 -3.16 12.97
N MET A 57 12.39 -4.49 12.95
CA MET A 57 13.45 -5.24 13.62
C MET A 57 14.85 -5.04 13.03
N ASN A 58 15.01 -4.30 11.93
CA ASN A 58 16.32 -3.96 11.38
C ASN A 58 16.79 -2.54 11.76
N TRP A 59 15.93 -1.76 12.43
CA TRP A 59 16.24 -0.41 12.90
C TRP A 59 16.70 -0.38 14.36
N ARG A 60 17.71 0.44 14.63
CA ARG A 60 18.23 0.79 15.97
C ARG A 60 17.38 1.91 16.57
N TRP A 61 16.23 1.54 17.11
CA TRP A 61 15.27 2.50 17.67
C TRP A 61 15.84 3.30 18.84
N GLU A 62 16.76 2.71 19.60
CA GLU A 62 17.47 3.35 20.70
C GLU A 62 18.25 4.59 20.23
N LEU A 63 18.99 4.49 19.11
CA LEU A 63 19.73 5.62 18.57
C LEU A 63 18.82 6.73 18.05
N LEU A 64 17.65 6.35 17.52
CA LEU A 64 16.64 7.32 17.07
C LEU A 64 16.03 8.07 18.25
N ILE A 65 15.64 7.36 19.31
CA ILE A 65 14.98 7.93 20.50
C ILE A 65 15.97 8.81 21.28
N ASP A 66 17.21 8.36 21.44
CA ASP A 66 18.25 9.10 22.17
C ASP A 66 18.91 10.20 21.31
N ASN A 67 18.51 10.32 20.05
CA ASN A 67 19.08 11.26 19.07
C ASN A 67 20.61 11.13 18.91
N GLN A 68 21.10 9.88 18.90
CA GLN A 68 22.53 9.52 18.83
C GLN A 68 22.93 9.00 17.44
N TRP A 69 22.44 9.62 16.38
CA TRP A 69 22.75 9.26 14.99
C TRP A 69 23.29 10.46 14.24
N THR A 70 24.23 10.24 13.32
CA THR A 70 24.83 11.31 12.50
C THR A 70 24.28 11.23 11.08
N VAL A 71 24.13 10.01 10.56
CA VAL A 71 23.57 9.74 9.23
C VAL A 71 22.48 8.67 9.33
N PRO A 72 21.47 8.68 8.43
CA PRO A 72 20.36 7.72 8.49
C PRO A 72 20.78 6.25 8.47
N SER A 73 21.91 5.92 7.85
CA SER A 73 22.46 4.56 7.83
C SER A 73 22.87 4.05 9.22
N ASP A 74 23.19 4.94 10.16
CA ASP A 74 23.55 4.56 11.55
C ASP A 74 22.38 3.87 12.26
N LEU A 75 21.15 4.24 11.88
CA LEU A 75 19.93 3.69 12.44
C LEU A 75 19.64 2.27 11.93
N TRP A 76 20.41 1.73 10.99
CA TRP A 76 20.18 0.40 10.44
C TRP A 76 21.23 -0.59 10.92
N HIS A 77 20.80 -1.66 11.59
CA HIS A 77 21.71 -2.75 11.97
C HIS A 77 21.58 -3.99 11.09
N GLY A 78 20.46 -4.17 10.38
CA GLY A 78 20.33 -5.20 9.34
C GLY A 78 20.42 -6.66 9.83
N GLN A 79 20.30 -6.93 11.14
CA GLN A 79 20.46 -8.31 11.67
C GLN A 79 19.41 -9.28 11.11
N SER A 80 18.22 -8.78 10.80
CA SER A 80 17.14 -9.56 10.20
C SER A 80 17.04 -9.34 8.69
N PHE A 81 18.06 -8.78 8.04
CA PHE A 81 17.99 -8.34 6.64
C PHE A 81 17.70 -9.49 5.68
N GLU A 82 18.38 -10.63 5.80
CA GLU A 82 18.15 -11.77 4.89
C GLU A 82 16.72 -12.30 5.01
N LEU A 83 16.20 -12.46 6.23
CA LEU A 83 14.82 -12.90 6.45
C LEU A 83 13.82 -11.86 5.94
N PHE A 84 14.08 -10.57 6.21
CA PHE A 84 13.28 -9.46 5.71
C PHE A 84 13.25 -9.43 4.18
N TRP A 85 14.39 -9.61 3.53
CA TRP A 85 14.52 -9.58 2.08
C TRP A 85 13.80 -10.75 1.42
N TRP A 86 14.03 -11.99 1.89
CA TRP A 86 13.35 -13.17 1.35
C TRP A 86 11.84 -13.12 1.55
N SER A 87 11.39 -12.65 2.71
CA SER A 87 9.96 -12.49 2.99
C SER A 87 9.34 -11.43 2.06
N THR A 88 10.03 -10.31 1.86
CA THR A 88 9.58 -9.23 0.96
C THR A 88 9.51 -9.71 -0.48
N LEU A 89 10.53 -10.42 -0.96
CA LEU A 89 10.56 -11.00 -2.29
C LEU A 89 9.42 -11.98 -2.51
N ALA A 90 9.22 -12.93 -1.57
CA ALA A 90 8.14 -13.91 -1.63
C ALA A 90 6.76 -13.23 -1.66
N TYR A 91 6.54 -12.21 -0.81
CA TYR A 91 5.32 -11.42 -0.79
C TYR A 91 5.03 -10.78 -2.16
N PHE A 92 5.99 -10.05 -2.75
CA PHE A 92 5.78 -9.38 -4.03
C PHE A 92 5.56 -10.37 -5.19
N ILE A 93 6.21 -11.54 -5.18
CA ILE A 93 5.97 -12.59 -6.17
C ILE A 93 4.53 -13.11 -6.06
N VAL A 94 4.09 -13.46 -4.84
CA VAL A 94 2.73 -13.96 -4.62
C VAL A 94 1.69 -12.91 -5.00
N ASP A 95 1.89 -11.64 -4.60
CA ASP A 95 0.98 -10.56 -4.91
C ASP A 95 0.91 -10.27 -6.42
N LEU A 96 2.06 -10.29 -7.10
CA LEU A 96 2.13 -10.15 -8.56
C LEU A 96 1.37 -11.28 -9.27
N LEU A 97 1.62 -12.53 -8.90
CA LEU A 97 0.92 -13.69 -9.47
C LEU A 97 -0.59 -13.61 -9.21
N TRP A 98 -1.00 -13.13 -8.03
CA TRP A 98 -2.41 -12.92 -7.71
C TRP A 98 -3.05 -11.87 -8.60
N VAL A 99 -2.44 -10.69 -8.75
CA VAL A 99 -3.00 -9.59 -9.56
C VAL A 99 -3.06 -9.97 -11.04
N VAL A 100 -2.09 -10.74 -11.55
CA VAL A 100 -2.13 -11.27 -12.92
C VAL A 100 -3.27 -12.27 -13.10
N SER A 101 -3.45 -13.17 -12.13
CA SER A 101 -4.48 -14.22 -12.20
C SER A 101 -5.91 -13.69 -11.97
N VAL A 102 -6.04 -12.64 -11.15
CA VAL A 102 -7.31 -12.07 -10.72
C VAL A 102 -7.27 -10.55 -10.91
N SER A 103 -7.20 -10.09 -12.16
CA SER A 103 -7.13 -8.66 -12.49
C SER A 103 -8.29 -7.81 -11.94
N GLY A 104 -9.40 -8.42 -11.51
CA GLY A 104 -10.48 -7.72 -10.80
C GLY A 104 -10.22 -7.43 -9.31
N SER A 105 -9.12 -7.90 -8.71
CA SER A 105 -8.81 -7.65 -7.30
C SER A 105 -8.38 -6.23 -7.02
N VAL A 106 -7.91 -5.50 -8.04
CA VAL A 106 -7.37 -4.14 -7.91
C VAL A 106 -7.92 -3.23 -9.01
N ARG A 107 -7.95 -1.92 -8.74
CA ARG A 107 -8.56 -0.93 -9.63
C ARG A 107 -7.79 -0.71 -10.94
N SER A 108 -6.47 -0.88 -10.92
CA SER A 108 -5.60 -0.61 -12.07
C SER A 108 -4.53 -1.70 -12.19
N PRO A 109 -4.90 -2.90 -12.67
CA PRO A 109 -4.04 -4.09 -12.62
C PRO A 109 -2.73 -3.88 -13.37
N SER A 110 -2.77 -3.30 -14.56
CA SER A 110 -1.57 -3.07 -15.38
C SER A 110 -0.55 -2.17 -14.70
N VAL A 111 -1.01 -1.13 -13.99
CA VAL A 111 -0.12 -0.21 -13.26
C VAL A 111 0.54 -0.94 -12.09
N ILE A 112 -0.21 -1.79 -11.39
CA ILE A 112 0.29 -2.55 -10.24
C ILE A 112 1.27 -3.64 -10.69
N VAL A 113 0.97 -4.36 -11.79
CA VAL A 113 1.89 -5.34 -12.38
C VAL A 113 3.22 -4.69 -12.76
N VAL A 114 3.21 -3.55 -13.46
CA VAL A 114 4.43 -2.83 -13.82
C VAL A 114 5.18 -2.36 -12.58
N HIS A 115 4.48 -1.82 -11.58
CA HIS A 115 5.07 -1.42 -10.31
C HIS A 115 5.78 -2.60 -9.62
N HIS A 116 5.12 -3.76 -9.50
CA HIS A 116 5.70 -4.95 -8.87
C HIS A 116 6.90 -5.48 -9.63
N CYS A 117 6.85 -5.52 -10.96
CA CYS A 117 8.00 -5.90 -11.77
C CYS A 117 9.20 -4.97 -11.51
N ILE A 118 8.99 -3.66 -11.48
CA ILE A 118 10.04 -2.68 -11.16
C ILE A 118 10.55 -2.90 -9.73
N THR A 119 9.66 -3.04 -8.74
CA THR A 119 10.02 -3.26 -7.34
C THR A 119 10.82 -4.56 -7.16
N LEU A 120 10.46 -5.65 -7.84
CA LEU A 120 11.20 -6.92 -7.78
C LEU A 120 12.64 -6.79 -8.28
N VAL A 121 12.86 -6.11 -9.41
CA VAL A 121 14.22 -5.83 -9.90
C VAL A 121 14.93 -4.89 -8.94
N TYR A 122 14.22 -3.88 -8.42
CA TYR A 122 14.79 -2.90 -7.51
C TYR A 122 15.24 -3.49 -6.17
N LEU A 123 14.51 -4.48 -5.64
CA LEU A 123 14.87 -5.25 -4.44
C LEU A 123 16.21 -6.00 -4.58
N MET A 124 16.68 -6.26 -5.80
CA MET A 124 17.98 -6.91 -6.00
C MET A 124 19.14 -5.98 -5.66
N VAL A 125 18.98 -4.66 -5.82
CA VAL A 125 20.03 -3.68 -5.55
C VAL A 125 20.59 -3.79 -4.12
N PRO A 126 19.79 -3.66 -3.04
CA PRO A 126 20.30 -3.76 -1.66
C PRO A 126 20.82 -5.17 -1.31
N ARG A 127 20.45 -6.20 -2.07
CA ARG A 127 20.98 -7.56 -1.89
C ARG A 127 22.38 -7.72 -2.46
N LEU A 128 22.64 -7.05 -3.58
CA LEU A 128 23.94 -7.00 -4.25
C LEU A 128 24.87 -5.95 -3.64
N HIS A 129 24.29 -4.88 -3.07
CA HIS A 129 24.99 -3.77 -2.41
C HIS A 129 24.44 -3.59 -0.99
N PRO A 130 24.94 -4.34 0.01
CA PRO A 130 24.42 -4.31 1.38
C PRO A 130 24.50 -2.93 2.07
N SER A 131 25.39 -2.04 1.60
CA SER A 131 25.44 -0.62 2.02
C SER A 131 24.10 0.09 1.84
N LEU A 132 23.28 -0.35 0.88
CA LEU A 132 21.94 0.18 0.58
C LEU A 132 20.81 -0.56 1.32
N GLY A 133 21.13 -1.50 2.23
CA GLY A 133 20.12 -2.23 3.00
C GLY A 133 19.18 -1.32 3.79
N TRP A 134 19.71 -0.24 4.37
CA TRP A 134 18.90 0.75 5.08
C TRP A 134 17.97 1.54 4.14
N CYS A 135 18.40 1.81 2.90
CA CYS A 135 17.54 2.42 1.88
C CYS A 135 16.37 1.51 1.54
N MET A 136 16.59 0.18 1.48
CA MET A 136 15.50 -0.78 1.31
C MET A 136 14.52 -0.72 2.48
N GLY A 137 15.00 -0.74 3.72
CA GLY A 137 14.15 -0.58 4.91
C GLY A 137 13.31 0.69 4.86
N ALA A 138 13.93 1.81 4.46
CA ALA A 138 13.27 3.10 4.32
C ALA A 138 12.22 3.08 3.20
N CYS A 139 12.53 2.51 2.02
CA CYS A 139 11.56 2.32 0.94
C CYS A 139 10.37 1.46 1.39
N MET A 140 10.63 0.35 2.06
CA MET A 140 9.63 -0.62 2.51
C MET A 140 8.79 -0.11 3.69
N SER A 141 9.14 1.02 4.31
CA SER A 141 8.26 1.68 5.28
C SER A 141 6.92 2.10 4.64
N VAL A 142 6.88 2.25 3.31
CA VAL A 142 5.63 2.51 2.56
C VAL A 142 4.58 1.43 2.78
N GLU A 143 4.98 0.19 3.08
CA GLU A 143 4.05 -0.90 3.32
C GLU A 143 3.30 -0.76 4.65
N LEU A 144 3.85 -0.06 5.65
CA LEU A 144 3.09 0.32 6.84
C LEU A 144 1.94 1.27 6.48
N ASN A 145 2.19 2.21 5.57
CA ASN A 145 1.15 3.09 5.07
C ASN A 145 0.11 2.33 4.22
N THR A 146 0.55 1.41 3.36
CA THR A 146 -0.32 0.52 2.59
C THR A 146 -1.20 -0.33 3.52
N TRP A 147 -0.63 -0.86 4.61
CA TRP A 147 -1.35 -1.64 5.61
C TRP A 147 -2.47 -0.82 6.27
N PHE A 148 -2.19 0.40 6.74
CA PHE A 148 -3.24 1.26 7.31
C PHE A 148 -4.33 1.63 6.30
N LEU A 149 -3.96 1.85 5.03
CA LEU A 149 -4.90 2.11 3.95
C LEU A 149 -5.84 0.92 3.70
N ILE A 150 -5.30 -0.31 3.66
CA ILE A 150 -6.09 -1.55 3.52
C ILE A 150 -6.97 -1.76 4.76
N ALA A 151 -6.41 -1.63 5.96
CA ALA A 151 -7.15 -1.79 7.21
C ALA A 151 -8.33 -0.82 7.28
N ARG A 152 -8.12 0.44 6.88
CA ARG A 152 -9.18 1.45 6.79
C ARG A 152 -10.28 1.02 5.83
N ARG A 153 -9.95 0.46 4.65
CA ARG A 153 -10.96 -0.04 3.70
C ARG A 153 -11.79 -1.19 4.27
N ILE A 154 -11.11 -2.17 4.88
CA ILE A 154 -11.77 -3.35 5.46
C ILE A 154 -12.67 -2.98 6.63
N PHE A 155 -12.25 -2.03 7.48
CA PHE A 155 -13.06 -1.60 8.63
C PHE A 155 -14.13 -0.56 8.26
N ASN A 156 -13.99 0.15 7.14
CA ASN A 156 -14.95 1.17 6.70
C ASN A 156 -15.78 0.78 5.47
N LYS A 157 -16.23 -0.49 5.38
CA LYS A 157 -17.06 -0.94 4.24
C LYS A 157 -18.37 -0.16 4.10
N SER A 158 -18.92 0.32 5.22
CA SER A 158 -20.18 1.08 5.25
C SER A 158 -20.01 2.56 4.88
N GLY A 159 -18.78 3.04 4.61
CA GLY A 159 -18.51 4.43 4.23
C GLY A 159 -18.84 5.44 5.34
N ILE A 160 -18.76 5.01 6.61
CA ILE A 160 -19.03 5.87 7.76
C ILE A 160 -17.90 6.90 7.86
N ASN A 161 -18.25 8.16 8.11
CA ASN A 161 -17.25 9.19 8.38
C ASN A 161 -16.68 9.01 9.80
N PRO A 162 -15.38 8.71 9.96
CA PRO A 162 -14.79 8.45 11.28
C PRO A 162 -14.73 9.65 12.22
N PHE A 163 -15.01 10.84 11.72
CA PHE A 163 -14.95 12.09 12.48
C PHE A 163 -16.34 12.69 12.78
N MET A 164 -17.42 12.03 12.36
CA MET A 164 -18.78 12.43 12.71
C MET A 164 -19.24 11.69 13.96
N PRO A 165 -20.01 12.34 14.87
CA PRO A 165 -20.63 11.65 15.99
C PRO A 165 -21.57 10.57 15.45
N SER A 166 -21.32 9.31 15.79
CA SER A 166 -22.24 8.20 15.54
C SER A 166 -22.85 7.81 16.88
N GLY A 167 -24.14 7.42 16.90
CA GLY A 167 -24.82 7.01 18.15
C GLY A 167 -24.16 5.80 18.82
N GLU A 168 -24.71 5.33 19.95
CA GLU A 168 -24.08 4.38 20.89
C GLU A 168 -23.48 3.10 20.27
N LEU A 169 -24.11 2.49 19.25
CA LEU A 169 -23.58 1.30 18.54
C LEU A 169 -22.41 1.60 17.57
N GLY A 170 -22.15 2.89 17.30
CA GLY A 170 -21.09 3.39 16.43
C GLY A 170 -19.77 3.70 17.14
N GLU A 171 -19.70 3.68 18.47
CA GLU A 171 -18.52 4.15 19.20
C GLU A 171 -17.29 3.23 19.03
N ILE A 172 -17.47 1.91 19.20
CA ILE A 172 -16.36 0.94 19.07
C ILE A 172 -15.95 0.76 17.62
N ALA A 173 -16.91 0.64 16.70
CA ALA A 173 -16.65 0.58 15.26
C ALA A 173 -15.96 1.88 14.79
N GLY A 174 -16.42 3.01 15.29
CA GLY A 174 -15.83 4.33 15.06
C GLY A 174 -14.38 4.43 15.55
N MET A 175 -14.05 3.83 16.70
CA MET A 175 -12.69 3.86 17.23
C MET A 175 -11.69 3.15 16.30
N LYS A 176 -12.03 1.97 15.77
CA LYS A 176 -11.15 1.23 14.83
C LYS A 176 -10.92 2.01 13.53
N ILE A 177 -11.98 2.57 12.95
CA ILE A 177 -11.90 3.36 11.71
C ILE A 177 -11.11 4.66 11.96
N LYS A 178 -11.33 5.30 13.11
CA LYS A 178 -10.58 6.51 13.50
C LYS A 178 -9.09 6.21 13.70
N ALA A 179 -8.75 5.14 14.42
CA ALA A 179 -7.36 4.74 14.66
C ALA A 179 -6.63 4.43 13.35
N THR A 180 -7.21 3.59 12.48
CA THR A 180 -6.63 3.26 11.17
C THR A 180 -6.54 4.45 10.23
N SER A 181 -7.52 5.37 10.27
CA SER A 181 -7.46 6.61 9.50
C SER A 181 -6.35 7.54 9.97
N ILE A 182 -6.19 7.72 11.28
CA ILE A 182 -5.09 8.51 11.86
C ILE A 182 -3.75 7.88 11.49
N GLY A 183 -3.58 6.57 11.70
CA GLY A 183 -2.37 5.84 11.32
C GLY A 183 -2.03 5.98 9.83
N PHE A 184 -3.04 5.92 8.95
CA PHE A 184 -2.86 6.19 7.53
C PHE A 184 -2.29 7.59 7.28
N TYR A 185 -2.87 8.65 7.84
CA TYR A 185 -2.40 10.02 7.58
C TYR A 185 -1.05 10.32 8.22
N LEU A 186 -0.81 9.83 9.44
CA LEU A 186 0.47 9.96 10.15
C LEU A 186 1.62 9.28 9.41
N THR A 187 1.35 8.18 8.70
CA THR A 187 2.38 7.48 7.92
C THR A 187 2.46 8.00 6.50
N TRP A 188 1.34 8.39 5.89
CA TRP A 188 1.29 8.81 4.48
C TRP A 188 2.17 10.03 4.21
N ILE A 189 2.04 11.08 5.01
CA ILE A 189 2.76 12.34 4.75
C ILE A 189 4.27 12.15 4.96
N PRO A 190 4.77 11.69 6.13
CA PRO A 190 6.20 11.56 6.34
C PRO A 190 6.84 10.53 5.42
N ILE A 191 6.17 9.40 5.18
CA ILE A 191 6.76 8.34 4.37
C ILE A 191 6.70 8.68 2.89
N ARG A 192 5.49 8.92 2.33
CA ARG A 192 5.34 9.06 0.88
C ARG A 192 5.75 10.43 0.34
N LEU A 193 5.57 11.50 1.12
CA LEU A 193 5.82 12.86 0.65
C LEU A 193 7.18 13.42 1.06
N VAL A 194 7.82 12.85 2.09
CA VAL A 194 9.11 13.35 2.61
C VAL A 194 10.21 12.33 2.47
N LEU A 195 10.09 11.17 3.12
CA LEU A 195 11.11 10.13 3.12
C LEU A 195 11.35 9.55 1.71
N TYR A 196 10.29 9.15 1.01
CA TYR A 196 10.43 8.49 -0.28
C TYR A 196 11.16 9.35 -1.32
N PRO A 197 10.80 10.64 -1.53
CA PRO A 197 11.56 11.50 -2.43
C PRO A 197 13.00 11.76 -1.96
N SER A 198 13.25 11.85 -0.65
CA SER A 198 14.60 12.14 -0.14
C SER A 198 15.59 10.99 -0.38
N LEU A 199 15.11 9.75 -0.51
CA LEU A 199 15.93 8.58 -0.82
C LEU A 199 16.60 8.62 -2.21
N VAL A 200 16.16 9.49 -3.12
CA VAL A 200 16.86 9.68 -4.40
C VAL A 200 18.31 10.13 -4.18
N ILE A 201 18.56 10.95 -3.16
CA ILE A 201 19.89 11.51 -2.84
C ILE A 201 20.90 10.40 -2.45
N PRO A 202 20.63 9.52 -1.45
CA PRO A 202 21.57 8.45 -1.12
C PRO A 202 21.77 7.46 -2.26
N PHE A 203 20.75 7.15 -3.08
CA PHE A 203 20.95 6.29 -4.26
C PHE A 203 21.83 6.93 -5.33
N LEU A 204 21.67 8.24 -5.58
CA LEU A 204 22.56 8.96 -6.49
C LEU A 204 23.99 9.00 -5.94
N ARG A 205 24.16 9.24 -4.64
CA ARG A 205 25.48 9.25 -4.00
C ARG A 205 26.18 7.91 -4.15
N GLU A 206 25.51 6.81 -3.80
CA GLU A 206 26.07 5.46 -3.94
C GLU A 206 26.42 5.15 -5.40
N TYR A 207 25.53 5.49 -6.33
CA TYR A 207 25.79 5.31 -7.76
C TYR A 207 27.04 6.06 -8.23
N MET A 208 27.23 7.32 -7.83
CA MET A 208 28.43 8.09 -8.19
C MET A 208 29.69 7.45 -7.60
N THR A 209 29.68 7.12 -6.31
CA THR A 209 30.81 6.47 -5.64
C THR A 209 31.18 5.14 -6.29
N THR A 210 30.22 4.25 -6.54
CA THR A 210 30.47 2.97 -7.23
C THR A 210 30.96 3.18 -8.66
N SER A 211 30.47 4.20 -9.36
CA SER A 211 30.92 4.49 -10.73
C SER A 211 32.37 4.97 -10.78
N GLU A 212 32.78 5.80 -9.81
CA GLU A 212 34.15 6.26 -9.64
C GLU A 212 35.09 5.09 -9.29
N GLU A 213 34.69 4.22 -8.36
CA GLU A 213 35.46 3.04 -7.95
C GLU A 213 35.69 2.03 -9.08
N LEU A 214 34.66 1.80 -9.91
CA LEU A 214 34.74 0.85 -11.03
C LEU A 214 35.33 1.47 -12.31
N GLY A 215 35.50 2.79 -12.38
CA GLY A 215 35.91 3.49 -13.59
C GLY A 215 34.88 3.41 -14.73
N THR A 216 33.62 3.10 -14.43
CA THR A 216 32.53 3.00 -15.41
C THR A 216 31.19 3.44 -14.82
N TRP A 217 30.44 4.22 -15.60
CA TRP A 217 29.07 4.63 -15.28
C TRP A 217 28.05 3.50 -15.48
N LEU A 218 28.42 2.42 -16.20
CA LEU A 218 27.54 1.29 -16.44
C LEU A 218 27.77 0.23 -15.35
N ASN A 219 27.04 0.36 -14.24
CA ASN A 219 27.04 -0.60 -13.15
C ASN A 219 25.61 -0.87 -12.63
N PRO A 220 25.35 -1.99 -11.93
CA PRO A 220 24.01 -2.34 -11.45
C PRO A 220 23.37 -1.29 -10.51
N VAL A 221 24.16 -0.50 -9.78
CA VAL A 221 23.66 0.54 -8.86
C VAL A 221 22.95 1.67 -9.63
N MET A 222 23.27 1.88 -10.91
CA MET A 222 22.59 2.85 -11.79
C MET A 222 21.07 2.67 -11.82
N LEU A 223 20.58 1.43 -11.67
CA LEU A 223 19.15 1.14 -11.65
C LEU A 223 18.44 1.75 -10.43
N ALA A 224 19.15 1.92 -9.32
CA ALA A 224 18.59 2.35 -8.05
C ALA A 224 18.00 3.78 -8.09
N PRO A 225 18.74 4.83 -8.51
CA PRO A 225 18.15 6.17 -8.62
C PRO A 225 17.07 6.24 -9.71
N ILE A 226 17.21 5.50 -10.82
CA ILE A 226 16.21 5.47 -11.90
C ILE A 226 14.87 4.94 -11.36
N PHE A 227 14.88 3.77 -10.72
CA PHE A 227 13.67 3.18 -10.15
C PHE A 227 13.12 4.02 -9.01
N GLN A 228 13.96 4.59 -8.15
CA GLN A 228 13.49 5.47 -7.07
C GLN A 228 12.75 6.68 -7.61
N ILE A 229 13.25 7.32 -8.68
CA ILE A 229 12.58 8.46 -9.32
C ILE A 229 11.22 8.03 -9.89
N ILE A 230 11.17 6.93 -10.63
CA ILE A 230 9.92 6.41 -11.22
C ILE A 230 8.87 6.14 -10.12
N LEU A 231 9.27 5.44 -9.06
CA LEU A 231 8.40 5.09 -7.95
C LEU A 231 7.98 6.34 -7.15
N THR A 232 8.85 7.34 -7.03
CA THR A 232 8.53 8.63 -6.42
C THR A 232 7.46 9.38 -7.21
N VAL A 233 7.59 9.43 -8.54
CA VAL A 233 6.59 10.06 -9.41
C VAL A 233 5.25 9.34 -9.29
N LEU A 234 5.26 8.00 -9.24
CA LEU A 234 4.04 7.20 -9.06
C LEU A 234 3.38 7.48 -7.69
N ASN A 235 4.17 7.57 -6.62
CA ASN A 235 3.70 7.93 -5.28
C ASN A 235 3.09 9.34 -5.22
N LEU A 236 3.71 10.32 -5.89
CA LEU A 236 3.18 11.67 -5.99
C LEU A 236 1.86 11.69 -6.76
N LYS A 237 1.78 10.98 -7.88
CA LYS A 237 0.55 10.84 -8.67
C LYS A 237 -0.59 10.30 -7.80
N TRP A 238 -0.38 9.18 -7.10
CA TRP A 238 -1.41 8.60 -6.24
C TRP A 238 -1.81 9.52 -5.08
N SER A 239 -0.86 10.27 -4.53
CA SER A 239 -1.14 11.28 -3.51
C SER A 239 -2.01 12.42 -4.05
N LEU A 240 -1.75 12.90 -5.26
CA LEU A 240 -2.58 13.89 -5.94
C LEU A 240 -3.98 13.36 -6.26
N ASP A 241 -4.09 12.11 -6.71
CA ASP A 241 -5.36 11.45 -6.97
C ASP A 241 -6.21 11.33 -5.69
N LEU A 242 -5.57 10.97 -4.57
CA LEU A 242 -6.21 10.94 -3.25
C LEU A 242 -6.74 12.32 -2.85
N VAL A 243 -5.92 13.37 -2.92
CA VAL A 243 -6.34 14.74 -2.58
C VAL A 243 -7.48 15.20 -3.47
N ARG A 244 -7.38 15.01 -4.79
CA ARG A 244 -8.42 15.36 -5.76
C ARG A 244 -9.73 14.62 -5.50
N SER A 245 -9.67 13.36 -5.06
CA SER A 245 -10.86 12.58 -4.72
C SER A 245 -11.62 13.18 -3.54
N LYS A 246 -10.91 13.73 -2.54
CA LYS A 246 -11.51 14.37 -1.36
C LYS A 246 -12.03 15.78 -1.66
N LEU A 247 -11.32 16.56 -2.47
CA LEU A 247 -11.75 17.92 -2.84
C LEU A 247 -13.00 17.94 -3.73
N LYS A 248 -13.22 16.92 -4.57
CA LYS A 248 -14.37 16.88 -5.48
C LYS A 248 -15.72 16.64 -4.80
N GLY A 249 -15.77 16.40 -3.48
CA GLY A 249 -17.01 16.33 -2.70
C GLY A 249 -18.06 15.34 -3.20
N LYS A 250 -17.69 14.37 -4.06
CA LYS A 250 -18.66 13.41 -4.59
C LYS A 250 -19.07 12.44 -3.47
N GLY A 251 -20.38 12.28 -3.29
CA GLY A 251 -21.06 11.40 -2.33
C GLY A 251 -20.67 9.91 -2.41
N PRO A 252 -21.48 9.00 -1.84
CA PRO A 252 -21.06 7.71 -1.26
C PRO A 252 -19.98 6.99 -2.07
N GLU A 253 -18.93 6.65 -1.34
CA GLU A 253 -17.54 6.55 -1.80
C GLU A 253 -17.29 5.63 -2.99
N LYS A 254 -16.52 6.13 -3.96
CA LYS A 254 -15.67 5.26 -4.78
C LYS A 254 -14.44 4.89 -3.93
N GLY A 255 -14.56 3.81 -3.15
CA GLY A 255 -13.58 3.36 -2.16
C GLY A 255 -12.12 3.39 -2.64
N LEU A 256 -11.33 4.28 -2.04
CA LEU A 256 -9.87 4.34 -2.11
C LEU A 256 -9.24 3.65 -0.91
#